data_AF-A0A957XB40-F1
#
_entry.id   AF-A0A957XB40-F1
#
_cell.length_a   1.000
_cell.length_b   1.000
_cell.length_c   1.000
_cell.angle_alpha   90.00
_cell.angle_beta   90.00
_cell.angle_gamma   90.00
#
_symmetry.space_group_name_H-M   'P 1'
#
loop_
_entity.id
_entity.type
_entity.pdbx_description
1 polymer ?
#
loop_
_entity_poly.entity_id
_entity_poly.type
_entity_poly.pdbx_seq_one_letter_code
_entity_poly.pdbx_strand_id
1 'polypeptide(L)'
;MTIVLDSYIIPEKGMVELKVDRAFEIKVTAEEARRRVNRWLHDEVSMLMRALSPSLVVGEQIVWRVPASLGMPHLGQVGTVGTVDVDVTTGEMTNTSEYKAELERCAKALATRLPPYQPRKKTPPEYVAKNVPPAPNLHIPEDEQAPLVISEE
;
A
#
# COMPACT_ATOMS: atom_id res chain seq x y z
N MET A 1 -17.13 -3.48 -8.22
CA MET A 1 -16.92 -4.51 -7.18
C MET A 1 -16.73 -5.82 -7.90
N THR A 2 -15.69 -6.58 -7.55
CA THR A 2 -15.29 -7.80 -8.26
C THR A 2 -15.39 -8.98 -7.30
N ILE A 3 -15.92 -10.12 -7.78
CA ILE A 3 -15.94 -11.39 -7.05
C ILE A 3 -14.94 -12.33 -7.74
N VAL A 4 -14.09 -12.97 -6.95
CA VAL A 4 -13.10 -13.96 -7.39
C VAL A 4 -13.48 -15.29 -6.78
N LEU A 5 -13.59 -16.31 -7.62
CA LEU A 5 -13.81 -17.69 -7.20
C LEU A 5 -12.45 -18.37 -7.14
N ASP A 6 -12.03 -18.79 -5.94
CA ASP A 6 -10.72 -19.41 -5.72
C ASP A 6 -10.87 -20.91 -5.48
N SER A 7 -9.81 -21.68 -5.74
CA SER A 7 -9.74 -23.14 -5.53
C SER A 7 -10.68 -24.02 -6.38
N TYR A 8 -11.10 -23.59 -7.57
CA TYR A 8 -11.88 -24.42 -8.49
C TYR A 8 -10.99 -25.18 -9.49
N ILE A 9 -11.20 -26.49 -9.62
CA ILE A 9 -10.53 -27.31 -10.62
C ILE A 9 -11.24 -27.11 -11.96
N ILE A 10 -10.55 -26.49 -12.92
CA ILE A 10 -11.07 -26.21 -14.26
C ILE A 10 -10.30 -27.09 -15.25
N PRO A 11 -10.97 -27.78 -16.19
CA PRO A 11 -10.29 -28.53 -17.25
C PRO A 11 -9.51 -27.60 -18.19
N GLU A 12 -8.38 -28.07 -18.72
CA GLU A 12 -7.53 -27.27 -19.63
C GLU A 12 -8.25 -26.89 -20.93
N LYS A 13 -9.15 -27.75 -21.42
CA LYS A 13 -9.99 -27.52 -22.60
C LYS A 13 -11.35 -28.21 -22.41
N GLY A 14 -12.40 -27.61 -22.96
CA GLY A 14 -13.75 -28.18 -22.98
C GLY A 14 -14.79 -27.28 -22.32
N MET A 15 -16.00 -27.82 -22.19
CA MET A 15 -17.11 -27.11 -21.55
C MET A 15 -16.94 -27.13 -20.03
N VAL A 16 -17.09 -25.95 -19.40
CA VAL A 16 -17.06 -25.79 -17.95
C VAL A 16 -18.44 -25.33 -17.51
N GLU A 17 -19.16 -26.16 -16.77
CA GLU A 17 -20.41 -25.77 -16.12
C GLU A 17 -20.10 -25.38 -14.67
N LEU A 18 -20.30 -24.11 -14.33
CA LEU A 18 -20.02 -23.57 -13.01
C LEU A 18 -21.34 -23.17 -12.33
N LYS A 19 -21.71 -23.89 -11.27
CA LYS A 19 -22.85 -23.56 -10.40
C LYS A 19 -22.33 -23.09 -9.06
N VAL A 20 -22.58 -21.83 -8.73
CA VAL A 20 -22.16 -21.23 -7.47
C VAL A 20 -23.38 -21.16 -6.53
N ASP A 21 -23.51 -22.15 -5.66
CA ASP A 21 -24.53 -22.19 -4.61
C ASP A 21 -23.86 -21.97 -3.25
N ARG A 22 -23.70 -20.70 -2.87
CA ARG A 22 -23.05 -20.28 -1.63
C ARG A 22 -23.85 -19.15 -0.99
N ALA A 23 -24.16 -19.32 0.29
CA ALA A 23 -24.76 -18.29 1.13
C ALA A 23 -23.80 -17.96 2.27
N PHE A 24 -23.59 -16.66 2.49
CA PHE A 24 -22.75 -16.15 3.57
C PHE A 24 -23.18 -14.73 3.94
N GLU A 25 -22.80 -14.32 5.14
CA GLU A 25 -23.09 -13.00 5.67
C GLU A 25 -21.83 -12.13 5.57
N ILE A 26 -21.98 -10.91 5.07
CA ILE A 26 -20.90 -9.91 5.05
C ILE A 26 -21.14 -8.96 6.22
N LYS A 27 -20.33 -9.05 7.27
CA LYS A 27 -20.38 -8.17 8.45
C LYS A 27 -19.40 -7.01 8.35
N VAL A 28 -18.31 -7.21 7.63
CA VAL A 28 -17.30 -6.19 7.32
C VAL A 28 -17.48 -5.80 5.86
N THR A 29 -17.72 -4.53 5.60
CA THR A 29 -17.84 -4.01 4.23
C THR A 29 -16.48 -3.91 3.55
N ALA A 30 -16.47 -3.87 2.21
CA ALA A 30 -15.25 -3.65 1.44
C ALA A 30 -14.52 -2.36 1.87
N GLU A 31 -15.26 -1.28 2.14
CA GLU A 31 -14.64 -0.01 2.55
C GLU A 31 -14.01 -0.09 3.94
N GLU A 32 -14.64 -0.79 4.88
CA GLU A 32 -14.08 -1.03 6.21
C GLU A 32 -12.81 -1.88 6.13
N ALA A 33 -12.83 -2.97 5.34
CA ALA A 33 -11.66 -3.79 5.09
C ALA A 33 -10.51 -2.96 4.50
N ARG A 34 -10.79 -2.15 3.48
CA ARG A 34 -9.79 -1.24 2.87
C ARG A 34 -9.22 -0.28 3.89
N ARG A 35 -10.06 0.34 4.73
CA ARG A 35 -9.61 1.31 5.75
C ARG A 35 -8.74 0.65 6.82
N ARG A 36 -9.09 -0.55 7.28
CA ARG A 36 -8.29 -1.32 8.25
C ARG A 36 -6.92 -1.66 7.69
N VAL A 37 -6.87 -2.19 6.46
CA VAL A 37 -5.61 -2.49 5.78
C VAL A 37 -4.80 -1.23 5.54
N ASN A 38 -5.42 -0.12 5.12
CA ASN A 38 -4.70 1.13 4.89
C ASN A 38 -4.08 1.69 6.16
N ARG A 39 -4.79 1.60 7.29
CA ARG A 39 -4.26 2.00 8.60
C ARG A 39 -3.05 1.14 8.99
N TRP A 40 -3.20 -0.19 8.96
CA TRP A 40 -2.11 -1.10 9.27
C TRP A 40 -0.88 -0.90 8.37
N LEU A 41 -1.08 -0.69 7.07
CA LEU A 41 0.02 -0.40 6.15
C LEU A 41 0.78 0.86 6.58
N HIS A 42 0.10 1.94 6.94
CA HIS A 42 0.75 3.19 7.34
C HIS A 42 1.43 3.11 8.71
N ASP A 43 0.77 2.47 9.68
CA ASP A 43 1.23 2.42 11.06
C ASP A 43 2.40 1.42 11.22
N GLU A 44 2.31 0.28 10.53
CA GLU A 44 3.20 -0.85 10.78
C GLU A 44 4.16 -1.15 9.62
N VAL A 45 3.86 -0.80 8.37
CA VAL A 45 4.66 -1.26 7.22
C VAL A 45 5.43 -0.12 6.55
N SER A 46 4.70 0.86 6.01
CA SER A 46 5.29 2.03 5.36
C SER A 46 4.23 3.10 5.08
N MET A 47 4.59 4.36 5.32
CA MET A 47 3.80 5.52 4.88
C MET A 47 3.67 5.63 3.35
N LEU A 48 4.54 4.95 2.59
CA LEU A 48 4.54 4.96 1.13
C LEU A 48 3.63 3.88 0.52
N MET A 49 3.01 3.04 1.34
CA MET A 49 2.06 2.04 0.88
C MET A 49 0.62 2.52 1.03
N ARG A 50 -0.25 2.07 0.13
CA ARG A 50 -1.68 2.33 0.19
C ARG A 50 -2.49 1.08 -0.08
N ALA A 51 -3.65 0.97 0.55
CA ALA A 51 -4.65 -0.03 0.21
C ALA A 51 -5.43 0.40 -1.04
N LEU A 52 -5.58 -0.52 -2.00
CA LEU A 52 -6.41 -0.34 -3.19
C LEU A 52 -7.82 -0.89 -2.99
N SER A 53 -8.66 -0.79 -4.01
CA SER A 53 -10.03 -1.33 -3.98
C SER A 53 -10.03 -2.85 -3.75
N PRO A 54 -10.77 -3.35 -2.75
CA PRO A 54 -10.85 -4.78 -2.47
C PRO A 54 -11.63 -5.56 -3.52
N SER A 55 -11.34 -6.85 -3.62
CA SER A 55 -12.17 -7.84 -4.31
C SER A 55 -12.67 -8.88 -3.32
N LEU A 56 -13.91 -9.34 -3.49
CA LEU A 56 -14.47 -10.41 -2.66
C LEU A 56 -13.95 -11.75 -3.18
N VAL A 57 -13.20 -12.48 -2.37
CA VAL A 57 -12.70 -13.82 -2.71
C VAL A 57 -13.58 -14.84 -2.01
N VAL A 58 -14.13 -15.76 -2.80
CA VAL A 58 -14.95 -16.89 -2.33
C VAL A 58 -14.17 -18.16 -2.58
N GLY A 59 -13.49 -18.66 -1.55
CA GLY A 59 -12.75 -19.92 -1.55
C GLY A 59 -13.13 -20.77 -0.33
N GLU A 60 -12.13 -21.36 0.33
CA GLU A 60 -12.34 -22.04 1.63
C GLU A 60 -12.79 -21.06 2.72
N GLN A 61 -12.19 -19.87 2.71
CA GLN A 61 -12.64 -18.71 3.49
C GLN A 61 -13.19 -17.64 2.56
N ILE A 62 -14.07 -16.81 3.09
CA ILE A 62 -14.65 -15.69 2.37
C ILE A 62 -14.00 -14.42 2.90
N VAL A 63 -13.24 -13.75 2.04
CA VAL A 63 -12.38 -12.64 2.45
C VAL A 63 -12.49 -11.47 1.48
N TRP A 64 -12.27 -10.26 2.01
CA TRP A 64 -11.89 -9.11 1.20
C TRP A 64 -10.40 -9.17 0.94
N ARG A 65 -10.02 -9.43 -0.31
CA ARG A 65 -8.63 -9.33 -0.75
C ARG A 65 -8.31 -7.89 -1.12
N VAL A 66 -7.44 -7.25 -0.34
CA VAL A 66 -7.10 -5.83 -0.46
C VAL A 66 -5.67 -5.69 -1.01
N PRO A 67 -5.47 -5.21 -2.23
CA PRO A 67 -4.12 -5.03 -2.77
C PRO A 67 -3.38 -3.90 -2.05
N ALA A 68 -2.14 -4.16 -1.64
CA ALA A 68 -1.21 -3.17 -1.10
C ALA A 68 -0.31 -2.66 -2.23
N SER A 69 -0.30 -1.35 -2.46
CA SER A 69 0.48 -0.74 -3.52
C SER A 69 1.47 0.28 -2.99
N LEU A 70 2.70 0.21 -3.51
CA LEU A 70 3.76 1.18 -3.24
C LEU A 70 3.58 2.40 -4.13
N GLY A 71 3.64 3.59 -3.53
CA GLY A 71 3.66 4.88 -4.21
C GLY A 71 4.88 5.70 -3.83
N MET A 72 5.48 6.36 -4.82
CA MET A 72 6.59 7.30 -4.60
C MET A 72 6.11 8.74 -4.84
N PRO A 73 6.49 9.73 -4.01
CA PRO A 73 6.02 11.11 -4.17
C PRO A 73 6.29 11.71 -5.56
N HIS A 74 7.36 11.28 -6.24
CA HIS A 74 7.77 11.79 -7.54
C HIS A 74 7.28 10.95 -8.74
N LEU A 75 6.76 9.74 -8.51
CA LEU A 75 6.29 8.83 -9.59
C LEU A 75 4.81 8.45 -9.46
N GLY A 76 4.16 8.78 -8.34
CA GLY A 76 2.83 8.27 -8.03
C GLY A 76 2.85 6.79 -7.70
N GLN A 77 1.80 6.06 -8.09
CA GLN A 77 1.70 4.62 -7.84
C GLN A 77 2.70 3.84 -8.70
N VAL A 78 3.58 3.09 -8.05
CA VAL A 78 4.64 2.33 -8.72
C VAL A 78 4.19 0.91 -9.05
N GLY A 79 3.48 0.26 -8.12
CA GLY A 79 3.05 -1.12 -8.32
C GLY A 79 2.48 -1.76 -7.07
N THR A 80 1.91 -2.95 -7.23
CA THR A 80 1.36 -3.76 -6.13
C THR A 80 2.48 -4.60 -5.53
N VAL A 81 2.61 -4.57 -4.20
CA VAL A 81 3.64 -5.32 -3.46
C VAL A 81 3.08 -6.60 -2.83
N GLY A 82 1.77 -6.71 -2.69
CA GLY A 82 1.08 -7.89 -2.17
C GLY A 82 -0.40 -7.62 -1.95
N THR A 83 -1.06 -8.52 -1.22
CA THR A 83 -2.51 -8.44 -0.94
C THR A 83 -2.81 -8.86 0.49
N VAL A 84 -3.50 -8.04 1.26
CA VAL A 84 -3.94 -8.39 2.61
C VAL A 84 -5.37 -8.89 2.54
N ASP A 85 -5.60 -10.10 3.02
CA ASP A 85 -6.94 -10.67 3.11
C ASP A 85 -7.56 -10.28 4.46
N VAL A 86 -8.85 -9.94 4.43
CA VAL A 86 -9.66 -9.57 5.60
C VAL A 86 -10.91 -10.44 5.64
N ASP A 87 -11.11 -11.18 6.73
CA ASP A 87 -12.30 -12.02 6.87
C ASP A 87 -13.59 -11.17 6.85
N VAL A 88 -14.59 -11.58 6.05
CA VAL A 88 -15.82 -10.79 5.87
C VAL A 88 -16.73 -10.79 7.10
N THR A 89 -16.51 -11.70 8.05
CA THR A 89 -17.34 -11.90 9.25
C THR A 89 -16.65 -11.35 10.50
N THR A 90 -15.39 -11.72 10.73
CA THR A 90 -14.61 -11.32 11.92
C THR A 90 -13.84 -10.02 11.69
N GLY A 91 -13.44 -9.77 10.44
CA GLY A 91 -12.55 -8.67 10.08
C GLY A 91 -11.11 -8.85 10.54
N GLU A 92 -10.73 -10.07 10.91
CA GLU A 92 -9.33 -10.47 11.10
C GLU A 92 -8.55 -10.31 9.79
N MET A 93 -7.29 -9.91 9.89
CA MET A 93 -6.44 -9.63 8.73
C MET A 93 -5.26 -10.59 8.67
N THR A 94 -4.82 -10.93 7.47
CA THR A 94 -3.55 -11.66 7.26
C THR A 94 -2.37 -10.69 7.41
N ASN A 95 -2.04 -10.32 8.65
CA ASN A 95 -1.08 -9.25 8.95
C ASN A 95 0.02 -9.65 9.95
N THR A 96 0.47 -10.91 9.90
CA THR A 96 1.54 -11.40 10.76
C THR A 96 2.88 -10.69 10.49
N SER A 97 3.81 -10.76 11.44
CA SER A 97 5.15 -10.17 11.30
C SER A 97 5.92 -10.72 10.10
N GLU A 98 5.75 -12.01 9.80
CA GLU A 98 6.34 -12.65 8.62
C GLU A 98 5.74 -12.08 7.33
N TYR A 99 4.42 -11.84 7.33
CA TYR A 99 3.73 -11.26 6.19
C TYR A 99 4.14 -9.80 5.95
N LYS A 100 4.31 -9.02 7.02
CA LYS A 100 4.89 -7.67 6.95
C LYS A 100 6.27 -7.69 6.30
N ALA A 101 7.16 -8.56 6.77
CA ALA A 101 8.52 -8.67 6.23
C ALA A 101 8.52 -9.02 4.73
N GLU A 102 7.56 -9.85 4.30
CA GLU A 102 7.37 -10.18 2.89
C GLU A 102 6.96 -8.95 2.06
N LEU A 103 6.00 -8.15 2.53
CA LEU A 103 5.59 -6.92 1.85
C LEU A 103 6.75 -5.92 1.75
N GLU A 104 7.53 -5.74 2.81
CA GLU A 104 8.72 -4.88 2.81
C GLU A 104 9.77 -5.35 1.81
N ARG A 105 10.02 -6.66 1.74
CA ARG A 105 10.93 -7.27 0.77
C ARG A 105 10.49 -6.99 -0.66
N CYS A 106 9.20 -7.22 -0.96
CA CYS A 106 8.62 -6.94 -2.28
C CYS A 106 8.70 -5.44 -2.63
N ALA A 107 8.44 -4.56 -1.66
CA ALA A 107 8.56 -3.11 -1.85
C ALA A 107 9.99 -2.69 -2.19
N LYS A 108 10.98 -3.24 -1.47
CA LYS A 108 12.40 -2.98 -1.72
C LYS A 108 12.82 -3.48 -3.09
N ALA A 109 12.37 -4.68 -3.49
CA ALA A 109 12.62 -5.22 -4.82
C ALA A 109 12.02 -4.34 -5.93
N LEU A 110 10.84 -3.78 -5.71
CA LEU A 110 10.19 -2.84 -6.63
C LEU A 110 10.93 -1.49 -6.69
N ALA A 111 11.36 -0.97 -5.54
CA ALA A 111 12.07 0.31 -5.43
C ALA A 111 13.42 0.32 -6.16
N THR A 112 14.16 -0.79 -6.14
CA THR A 112 15.46 -0.93 -6.84
C THR A 112 15.34 -0.75 -8.36
N ARG A 113 14.14 -0.95 -8.93
CA ARG A 113 13.90 -0.83 -10.38
C ARG A 113 13.48 0.59 -10.79
N LEU A 114 13.38 1.51 -9.85
CA LEU A 114 12.89 2.87 -10.12
C LEU A 114 14.00 3.79 -10.61
N PRO A 115 13.66 4.79 -11.44
CA PRO A 115 14.61 5.81 -11.80
C PRO A 115 15.07 6.57 -10.54
N PRO A 116 16.32 7.08 -10.53
CA PRO A 116 16.79 7.90 -9.42
C PRO A 116 15.94 9.16 -9.30
N TYR A 117 15.68 9.57 -8.06
CA TYR A 117 14.97 10.82 -7.79
C TYR A 117 15.75 11.99 -8.40
N GLN A 118 15.06 12.77 -9.24
CA GLN A 118 15.58 14.02 -9.80
C GLN A 118 14.81 15.18 -9.15
N PRO A 119 15.44 15.93 -8.24
CA PRO A 119 14.82 17.14 -7.71
C PRO A 119 14.45 18.08 -8.85
N ARG A 120 13.29 18.73 -8.75
CA ARG A 120 12.95 19.81 -9.68
C ARG A 120 14.08 20.84 -9.66
N LYS A 121 14.66 21.14 -10.82
CA LYS A 121 15.67 22.20 -10.95
C LYS A 121 15.03 23.57 -10.61
N LYS A 122 15.90 24.51 -10.21
CA LYS A 122 15.61 25.87 -9.72
C LYS A 122 14.23 26.39 -10.08
N THR A 123 13.49 26.81 -9.04
CA THR A 123 12.24 27.55 -9.16
C THR A 123 12.41 28.72 -10.15
N PRO A 124 11.54 28.84 -11.17
CA PRO A 124 11.62 29.94 -12.12
C PRO A 124 11.56 31.30 -11.40
N PRO A 125 12.33 32.32 -11.84
CA PRO A 125 12.44 33.60 -11.15
C PRO A 125 11.11 34.31 -10.89
N GLU A 126 10.10 34.09 -11.73
CA GLU A 126 8.75 34.63 -11.59
C GLU A 126 8.00 34.10 -10.35
N TYR A 127 8.36 32.91 -9.85
CA TYR A 127 7.80 32.33 -8.62
C TYR A 127 8.68 32.58 -7.38
N VAL A 128 9.83 33.25 -7.54
CA VAL A 128 10.69 33.64 -6.42
C VAL A 128 10.16 34.94 -5.83
N ALA A 129 9.82 34.94 -4.54
CA ALA A 129 9.40 36.14 -3.83
C ALA A 129 10.54 37.18 -3.85
N LYS A 130 10.32 38.32 -4.51
CA LYS A 130 11.33 39.37 -4.66
C LYS A 130 11.53 40.20 -3.38
N ASN A 131 10.52 40.24 -2.52
CA ASN A 131 10.45 41.11 -1.34
C ASN A 131 10.65 40.37 -0.02
N VAL A 132 10.96 39.07 -0.08
CA VAL A 132 11.24 38.25 1.10
C VAL A 132 12.71 37.85 1.01
N PRO A 133 13.55 38.22 2.00
CA PRO A 133 14.94 37.78 1.98
C PRO A 133 14.97 36.24 1.98
N PRO A 134 15.92 35.60 1.27
CA PRO A 134 16.08 34.16 1.30
C PRO A 134 16.23 33.70 2.74
N ALA A 135 15.68 32.52 3.07
CA ALA A 135 16.01 31.88 4.33
C ALA A 135 17.54 31.77 4.44
N PRO A 136 18.14 32.13 5.58
CA PRO A 136 19.56 31.95 5.80
C PRO A 136 19.94 30.50 5.51
N ASN A 137 21.03 30.29 4.78
CA ASN A 137 21.58 28.95 4.67
C ASN A 137 22.00 28.51 6.07
N LEU A 138 21.30 27.52 6.62
CA LEU A 138 21.70 26.85 7.86
C LEU A 138 23.06 26.19 7.60
N HIS A 139 24.12 26.76 8.15
CA HIS A 139 25.42 26.11 8.20
C HIS A 139 25.39 25.15 9.39
N ILE A 140 25.31 23.86 9.11
CA ILE A 140 25.41 22.82 10.12
C ILE A 140 26.90 22.43 10.13
N PRO A 141 27.66 22.74 11.19
CA PRO A 141 29.07 22.36 11.29
C PRO A 141 29.21 20.84 11.16
N GLU A 142 30.25 20.35 10.47
CA GLU A 142 30.45 18.91 10.24
C GLU A 142 30.54 18.09 11.56
N ASP A 143 30.88 18.73 12.68
CA ASP A 143 31.00 18.11 14.00
C ASP A 143 29.69 18.10 14.82
N GLU A 144 28.66 18.84 14.39
CA GLU A 144 27.34 18.84 15.03
C GLU A 144 26.36 18.10 14.10
N GLN A 145 26.14 16.81 14.36
CA GLN A 145 24.93 16.16 13.83
C GLN A 145 23.74 17.01 14.28
N ALA A 146 23.00 17.56 13.30
CA ALA A 146 21.76 18.28 13.56
C ALA A 146 20.94 17.45 14.55
N PRO A 147 20.43 18.03 15.65
CA PRO A 147 19.57 17.29 16.55
C PRO A 147 18.37 16.85 15.71
N LEU A 148 18.32 15.55 15.40
CA LEU A 148 17.08 14.88 15.05
C LEU A 148 16.24 15.00 16.31
N VAL A 149 15.48 16.08 16.41
CA VAL A 149 14.38 16.19 17.36
C VAL A 149 13.33 15.22 16.86
N ILE A 150 13.53 13.94 17.19
CA ILE A 150 12.45 12.97 17.24
C ILE A 150 11.64 13.41 18.45
N SER A 151 10.60 14.20 18.21
CA SER A 151 9.55 14.39 19.19
C SER A 151 8.88 13.03 19.37
N GLU A 152 9.30 12.29 20.38
CA GLU A 152 8.52 11.17 20.90
C GLU A 152 7.25 11.75 21.52
N GLU A 153 6.09 11.32 21.02
CA GLU A 153 4.77 11.52 21.62
C GLU A 153 4.23 10.15 22.05
#